data_AF-A0A2P8HGD5-F1
#
_entry.id   AF-A0A2P8HGD5-F1
#
_cell.length_a   1.000
_cell.length_b   1.000
_cell.length_c   1.000
_cell.angle_alpha   90.00
_cell.angle_beta   90.00
_cell.angle_gamma   90.00
#
_symmetry.space_group_name_H-M   'P 1'
#
loop_
_entity.id
_entity.type
_entity.pdbx_description
1 polymer ?
#
loop_
_entity_poly.entity_id
_entity_poly.type
_entity_poly.pdbx_seq_one_letter_code
_entity_poly.pdbx_strand_id
1 'polypeptide(L)' 'MHLGMLTSNTAARAFYDRLGFHEIDMPNAEPVTYLGLEVGPNAGLGASAVG' A
#
# COMPACT_ATOMS: atom_id res chain seq x y z
N MET A 1 -1.29 3.17 6.29
CA MET A 1 -1.44 1.77 6.77
C MET A 1 -0.39 0.92 6.09
N HIS A 2 0.18 -0.08 6.77
CA HIS A 2 1.17 -0.97 6.17
C HIS A 2 0.77 -2.45 6.35
N LEU A 3 1.20 -3.29 5.42
CA LEU A 3 1.06 -4.74 5.52
C LEU A 3 2.27 -5.44 4.92
N GLY A 4 2.49 -6.68 5.33
CA GLY A 4 3.47 -7.58 4.72
C GLY A 4 2.76 -8.65 3.90
N MET A 5 3.30 -8.96 2.72
CA MET A 5 2.93 -10.13 1.93
C MET A 5 4.18 -10.91 1.53
N LEU A 6 4.07 -12.22 1.31
CA LEU A 6 5.20 -13.00 0.76
C LEU A 6 5.59 -12.45 -0.61
N THR A 7 6.88 -12.20 -0.84
CA THR A 7 7.40 -11.66 -2.12
C THR A 7 6.99 -12.52 -3.31
N SER A 8 6.86 -13.84 -3.10
CA SER A 8 6.43 -14.78 -4.14
C SER A 8 4.93 -14.71 -4.49
N ASN A 9 4.09 -14.06 -3.67
CA ASN A 9 2.64 -13.99 -3.89
C ASN A 9 2.26 -12.84 -4.84
N THR A 10 2.57 -13.01 -6.12
CA THR A 10 2.32 -12.01 -7.16
C THR A 10 0.85 -11.65 -7.33
N ALA A 11 -0.08 -12.58 -7.05
CA ALA A 11 -1.51 -12.32 -7.08
C ALA A 11 -1.93 -11.29 -6.01
N ALA A 12 -1.40 -11.43 -4.78
CA ALA A 12 -1.60 -10.43 -3.74
C ALA A 12 -0.99 -9.08 -4.14
N ARG A 13 0.20 -9.07 -4.76
CA ARG A 13 0.84 -7.82 -5.23
C ARG A 13 -0.05 -7.07 -6.21
N ALA A 14 -0.61 -7.76 -7.20
CA ALA A 14 -1.52 -7.17 -8.18
C ALA A 14 -2.83 -6.70 -7.55
N PHE A 15 -3.33 -7.39 -6.52
CA PHE A 15 -4.51 -6.95 -5.77
C PHE A 15 -4.25 -5.64 -5.01
N TYR A 16 -3.15 -5.57 -4.23
CA TYR A 16 -2.82 -4.37 -3.45
C TYR A 16 -2.43 -3.18 -4.32
N ASP A 17 -1.82 -3.42 -5.49
CA ASP A 17 -1.53 -2.37 -6.49
C ASP A 17 -2.80 -1.61 -6.90
N ARG A 18 -3.87 -2.36 -7.21
CA ARG A 18 -5.18 -1.80 -7.60
C ARG A 18 -5.85 -1.01 -6.49
N LEU A 19 -5.54 -1.33 -5.23
CA LEU A 19 -6.02 -0.59 -4.06
C LEU A 19 -5.21 0.67 -3.78
N GLY A 20 -4.13 0.93 -4.53
CA GLY A 20 -3.26 2.09 -4.37
C GLY A 20 -2.12 1.88 -3.37
N PHE A 21 -1.82 0.63 -3.00
CA PHE A 21 -0.65 0.36 -2.19
C PHE A 21 0.63 0.52 -3.00
N HIS A 22 1.64 1.12 -2.39
CA HIS A 22 3.00 1.22 -2.92
C HIS A 22 3.97 0.36 -2.11
N GLU A 23 5.07 -0.03 -2.73
CA GLU A 23 6.13 -0.77 -2.05
C GLU A 23 6.93 0.14 -1.13
N ILE A 24 7.27 -0.39 0.05
CA ILE A 24 8.15 0.28 1.00
C ILE A 24 9.48 -0.46 0.96
N ASP A 25 10.54 0.26 0.57
CA ASP A 25 11.89 -0.27 0.61
C ASP A 25 12.31 -0.52 2.06
N MET A 26 12.46 -1.79 2.42
CA MET A 26 12.85 -2.23 3.75
C MET A 26 14.08 -3.15 3.66
N PRO A 27 15.19 -2.77 4.30
CA PRO A 27 16.40 -3.60 4.32
C PRO A 27 16.14 -4.97 4.96
N ASN A 28 16.63 -6.04 4.32
CA ASN A 28 16.55 -7.42 4.81
C ASN A 28 15.12 -7.93 5.05
N ALA A 29 14.13 -7.47 4.25
CA ALA A 29 12.73 -7.84 4.43
C ALA A 29 12.38 -9.27 3.97
N GLU A 30 13.30 -10.00 3.33
CA GLU A 30 13.08 -11.35 2.81
C GLU A 30 12.53 -12.32 3.88
N PRO A 31 11.48 -13.13 3.59
CA PRO A 31 10.84 -13.35 2.28
C PRO A 31 9.57 -12.49 2.06
N VAL A 32 9.45 -11.36 2.74
CA VAL A 32 8.24 -10.52 2.78
C VAL A 32 8.49 -9.18 2.10
N THR A 33 7.54 -8.74 1.28
CA THR A 33 7.47 -7.37 0.78
C THR A 33 6.51 -6.57 1.65
N TYR A 34 6.94 -5.38 2.09
CA TYR A 34 6.08 -4.46 2.81
C TYR A 34 5.44 -3.45 1.86
N LEU A 35 4.14 -3.26 2.02
CA LEU A 35 3.36 -2.32 1.23
C LEU A 35 2.73 -1.26 2.12
N GLY A 36 2.69 -0.03 1.64
CA GLY A 36 2.09 1.14 2.28
C GLY A 36 0.89 1.66 1.50
N LEU A 37 -0.14 2.11 2.22
CA LEU A 37 -1.23 2.89 1.69
C LEU A 37 -1.33 4.19 2.48
N GLU A 38 -1.27 5.33 1.78
CA GLU A 38 -1.52 6.63 2.39
C GLU A 38 -3.01 6.75 2.69
N VAL A 39 -3.34 7.01 3.95
CA VAL A 39 -4.72 7.22 4.38
C VAL A 39 -4.88 8.69 4.74
N GLY A 40 -5.78 9.38 4.04
CA GLY A 40 -6.09 10.79 4.30
C GLY A 40 -6.80 10.98 5.64
N PRO A 41 -6.93 12.24 6.09
CA PRO A 41 -7.43 12.57 7.43
C PRO A 41 -8.83 12.03 7.74
N ASN A 42 -9.62 11.70 6.70
CA ASN A 42 -10.78 10.78 6.71
C ASN A 42 -11.04 10.36 5.24
N ALA A 43 -10.85 9.09 4.86
CA ALA A 43 -10.66 8.61 3.47
C ALA A 43 -11.82 8.80 2.45
N GLY A 44 -12.73 9.77 2.65
CA GLY A 44 -13.77 10.18 1.70
C GLY A 44 -14.20 11.66 1.79
N LEU A 45 -13.51 12.53 2.55
CA LEU A 45 -13.84 13.97 2.64
C LEU A 45 -12.58 14.82 2.45
N GLY A 46 -12.00 14.77 1.24
CA GLY A 46 -10.83 15.59 0.90
C GLY A 46 -10.76 16.06 -0.55
N ALA A 47 -11.67 15.64 -1.42
CA ALA A 47 -11.70 16.02 -2.83
C ALA A 47 -12.92 16.90 -3.16
N SER A 48 -13.15 17.97 -2.38
CA SER A 48 -14.05 19.09 -2.74
C SER A 48 -13.87 20.24 -1.74
N ALA A 49 -12.66 20.78 -1.69
CA ALA A 49 -12.40 22.07 -1.05
C ALA A 49 -11.22 22.75 -1.77
N VAL A 50 -11.36 22.93 -3.07
CA VAL A 50 -10.60 23.92 -3.82
C VAL A 50 -11.64 24.77 -4.54
N GLY A 51 -12.00 25.87 -3.87
CA GLY A 51 -12.65 27.02 -4.48
C GLY A 51 -11.60 28.05 -4.85
#